data_AF-A0A0G4HPG9-F1
#
_entry.id   AF-A0A0G4HPG9-F1
#
_cell.length_a   1.000
_cell.length_b   1.000
_cell.length_c   1.000
_cell.angle_alpha   90.00
_cell.angle_beta   90.00
_cell.angle_gamma   90.00
#
_symmetry.space_group_name_H-M   'P 1'
#
loop_
_entity.id
_entity.type
_entity.pdbx_description
1 polymer ?
#
loop_
_entity_poly.entity_id
_entity_poly.type
_entity_poly.pdbx_seq_one_letter_code
_entity_poly.pdbx_strand_id
1 'polypeptide(L)'
;MEGESEFSLDSVRRVVSPMRFFVLAESLGGVESMINHSATMSHGGMSREERESVGVFDSTLRLSIGIEDEADLTEDLRRGLAAL
;
A
#
# COMPACT_ATOMS: atom_id res chain seq x y z
N MET A 1 -13.84 -7.55 21.35
CA MET A 1 -14.32 -8.39 20.23
C MET A 1 -13.45 -8.00 19.06
N GLU A 2 -12.31 -8.66 18.95
CA GLU A 2 -11.30 -8.40 17.93
C GLU A 2 -11.86 -8.94 16.62
N GLY A 3 -12.52 -8.06 15.86
CA GLY A 3 -12.72 -8.31 14.45
C GLY A 3 -11.34 -8.24 13.82
N GLU A 4 -10.78 -9.40 13.48
CA GLU A 4 -9.68 -9.45 12.51
C GLU A 4 -10.15 -8.62 11.31
N SER A 5 -9.49 -7.47 11.11
CA SER A 5 -9.72 -6.63 9.95
C SER A 5 -9.59 -7.52 8.70
N GLU A 6 -10.63 -7.54 7.87
CA GLU A 6 -10.67 -8.23 6.56
C GLU A 6 -9.45 -7.88 5.68
N PHE A 7 -8.79 -6.76 6.00
CA PHE A 7 -7.53 -6.32 5.44
C PHE A 7 -6.38 -6.58 6.41
N SER A 8 -5.58 -7.59 6.09
CA SER A 8 -4.39 -8.01 6.83
C SER A 8 -3.11 -7.76 6.01
N LEU A 9 -1.94 -8.00 6.61
CA LEU A 9 -0.67 -8.05 5.87
C LEU A 9 -0.70 -9.06 4.71
N ASP A 10 -1.50 -10.12 4.82
CA ASP A 10 -1.71 -11.06 3.72
C ASP A 10 -2.47 -10.41 2.56
N SER A 11 -3.52 -9.64 2.87
CA SER A 11 -4.28 -8.86 1.88
C SER A 11 -3.38 -7.86 1.14
N VAL A 12 -2.49 -7.17 1.85
CA VAL A 12 -1.48 -6.28 1.25
C VAL A 12 -0.55 -7.04 0.29
N ARG A 13 -0.04 -8.20 0.70
CA ARG A 13 0.81 -9.03 -0.17
C ARG A 13 0.06 -9.49 -1.41
N ARG A 14 -1.22 -9.86 -1.29
CA ARG A 14 -2.06 -10.29 -2.42
C ARG A 14 -2.28 -9.17 -3.42
N VAL A 15 -2.46 -7.93 -2.97
CA VAL A 15 -2.56 -6.75 -3.83
C VAL A 15 -1.26 -6.46 -4.57
N VAL A 16 -0.13 -6.49 -3.88
CA VAL A 16 1.16 -6.04 -4.44
C VAL A 16 1.81 -7.11 -5.32
N SER A 17 1.66 -8.40 -4.99
CA SER A 17 2.32 -9.52 -5.69
C SER A 17 2.12 -9.55 -7.21
N PRO A 18 0.90 -9.33 -7.76
CA PRO A 18 0.71 -9.36 -9.22
C PRO A 18 1.19 -8.07 -9.91
N MET A 19 1.37 -6.96 -9.19
CA MET A 19 1.76 -5.67 -9.77
C MET A 19 3.15 -5.74 -10.42
N ARG A 20 3.37 -4.93 -11.45
CA ARG A 20 4.60 -4.89 -12.26
C ARG A 20 5.34 -3.56 -12.20
N PHE A 21 4.62 -2.46 -11.96
CA PHE A 21 5.18 -1.10 -11.96
C PHE A 21 5.36 -0.56 -10.55
N PHE A 22 4.41 -0.81 -9.65
CA PHE A 22 4.51 -0.35 -8.26
C PHE A 22 5.54 -1.19 -7.49
N VAL A 23 6.66 -0.58 -7.12
CA VAL A 23 7.68 -1.21 -6.27
C VAL A 23 7.39 -0.98 -4.79
N LEU A 24 7.59 -1.99 -3.95
CA LEU A 24 7.45 -1.84 -2.51
C LEU A 24 8.63 -1.01 -1.96
N ALA A 25 8.36 0.19 -1.45
CA ALA A 25 9.40 1.09 -0.94
C ALA A 25 8.93 1.96 0.23
N GLU A 26 9.86 2.38 1.09
CA GLU A 26 9.59 3.33 2.18
C GLU A 26 9.59 4.79 1.70
N SER A 27 10.38 5.07 0.66
CA SER A 27 10.60 6.41 0.11
C SER A 27 9.43 6.86 -0.80
N LEU A 28 9.51 8.11 -1.27
CA LEU A 28 8.53 8.75 -2.16
C LEU A 28 9.22 9.78 -3.08
N GLY A 29 8.56 10.12 -4.19
CA GLY A 29 9.00 11.19 -5.10
C GLY A 29 10.11 10.81 -6.09
N GLY A 30 10.36 9.53 -6.30
CA GLY A 30 11.23 9.02 -7.37
C GLY A 30 10.57 9.12 -8.75
N VAL A 31 11.31 8.75 -9.79
CA VAL A 31 10.74 8.61 -11.15
C VAL A 31 9.90 7.33 -11.25
N GLU A 32 10.20 6.33 -10.43
CA GLU A 32 9.47 5.08 -10.34
C GLU A 32 8.26 5.19 -9.40
N SER A 33 7.17 4.52 -9.79
CA SER A 33 5.97 4.36 -8.97
C SER A 33 6.23 3.42 -7.79
N MET A 34 5.85 3.85 -6.59
CA MET A 34 6.09 3.13 -5.35
C MET A 34 4.79 2.88 -4.57
N ILE A 35 4.73 1.76 -3.87
CA ILE A 35 3.67 1.39 -2.93
C ILE A 35 4.27 1.11 -1.56
N ASN A 36 3.54 1.50 -0.50
CA ASN A 36 3.98 1.36 0.88
C ASN A 36 2.83 0.91 1.77
N HIS A 37 3.10 -0.03 2.68
CA HIS A 37 2.18 -0.37 3.77
C HIS A 37 2.44 0.52 4.99
N SER A 38 1.61 1.54 5.18
CA SER A 38 1.92 2.64 6.11
C SER A 38 2.06 2.16 7.55
N ALA A 39 1.22 1.21 8.00
CA ALA A 39 1.20 0.74 9.37
C ALA A 39 2.43 -0.07 9.79
N THR A 40 3.09 -0.80 8.88
CA THR A 40 4.33 -1.57 9.21
C THR A 40 5.60 -0.94 8.68
N MET A 41 5.52 0.09 7.85
CA MET A 41 6.68 0.75 7.25
C MET A 41 6.82 2.16 7.83
N SER A 42 6.40 3.20 7.10
CA SER A 42 6.67 4.59 7.48
C SER A 42 6.09 5.01 8.84
N HIS A 43 5.01 4.38 9.31
CA HIS A 43 4.40 4.65 10.61
C HIS A 43 4.55 3.47 11.59
N GLY A 44 5.45 2.52 11.33
CA GLY A 44 5.66 1.33 12.16
C GLY A 44 6.11 1.62 13.59
N GLY A 45 6.65 2.83 13.84
CA GLY A 45 7.05 3.28 15.18
C GLY A 45 5.92 3.87 16.03
N MET A 46 4.73 4.12 15.46
CA MET A 46 3.58 4.64 16.20
C MET A 46 2.76 3.49 16.80
N SER A 47 2.14 3.70 17.96
CA SER A 47 1.10 2.80 18.47
C SER A 47 -0.11 2.74 17.53
N ARG A 48 -0.96 1.72 17.68
CA ARG A 48 -2.17 1.57 16.85
C ARG A 48 -3.09 2.78 17.03
N GLU A 49 -3.28 3.24 18.26
CA GLU A 49 -4.11 4.38 18.59
C GLU A 49 -3.58 5.69 17.97
N GLU A 50 -2.26 5.91 18.01
CA GLU A 50 -1.63 7.06 17.36
C GLU A 50 -1.81 7.03 15.84
N ARG A 51 -1.62 5.86 15.20
CA ARG A 51 -1.83 5.70 13.75
C ARG A 51 -3.28 5.97 13.35
N GLU A 52 -4.23 5.37 14.07
CA GLU A 52 -5.66 5.56 13.78
C GLU A 52 -6.08 7.02 13.97
N SER A 53 -5.49 7.74 14.94
CA SER A 53 -5.76 9.16 15.16
C SER A 53 -5.36 10.07 13.99
N VAL A 54 -4.40 9.63 13.16
CA VAL A 54 -3.97 10.32 11.93
C VAL A 54 -4.51 9.68 10.64
N GLY A 55 -5.47 8.75 10.77
CA GLY A 55 -6.11 8.09 9.63
C GLY A 55 -5.26 7.00 8.97
N VAL A 56 -4.26 6.47 9.67
CA VAL A 56 -3.46 5.32 9.22
C VAL A 56 -3.98 4.07 9.91
N PHE A 57 -4.51 3.15 9.10
CA PHE A 57 -5.01 1.84 9.55
C PHE A 57 -4.08 0.71 9.07
N ASP A 58 -4.23 -0.49 9.64
CA ASP A 58 -3.47 -1.68 9.23
C ASP A 58 -3.76 -2.15 7.79
N SER A 59 -4.72 -1.51 7.11
CA SER A 59 -5.07 -1.70 5.70
C SER A 59 -4.58 -0.58 4.79
N THR A 60 -3.94 0.45 5.34
CA THR A 60 -3.60 1.67 4.60
C THR A 60 -2.39 1.47 3.70
N LEU A 61 -2.64 1.54 2.39
CA LEU A 61 -1.62 1.59 1.35
C LEU A 61 -1.40 3.04 0.93
N ARG A 62 -0.14 3.46 0.87
CA ARG A 62 0.28 4.75 0.30
C ARG A 62 0.90 4.51 -1.06
N LEU A 63 0.45 5.25 -2.07
CA LEU A 63 1.02 5.26 -3.41
C LEU A 63 1.83 6.54 -3.62
N SER A 64 3.03 6.42 -4.18
CA SER A 64 3.79 7.52 -4.76
C SER A 64 3.81 7.30 -6.26
N ILE A 65 3.14 8.16 -7.01
CA ILE A 65 3.01 8.03 -8.46
C ILE A 65 4.29 8.55 -9.12
N GLY A 66 4.93 7.69 -9.92
CA GLY A 66 6.10 8.03 -10.73
C GLY A 66 5.71 8.71 -12.04
N ILE A 67 6.55 8.55 -13.05
CA ILE A 67 6.39 9.17 -14.39
C ILE A 67 6.13 8.15 -15.51
N GLU A 68 5.74 6.93 -15.16
CA GLU A 68 5.33 5.91 -16.12
C GLU A 68 4.04 6.30 -16.87
N ASP A 69 3.70 5.53 -17.91
CA ASP A 69 2.47 5.74 -18.66
C ASP A 69 1.23 5.55 -17.77
N GLU A 70 0.27 6.47 -17.87
CA GLU A 70 -0.92 6.46 -17.03
C GLU A 70 -1.76 5.17 -17.20
N ALA A 71 -1.81 4.61 -18.42
CA ALA A 71 -2.58 3.43 -18.72
C ALA A 71 -1.93 2.19 -18.10
N ASP A 72 -0.60 2.14 -18.14
CA ASP A 72 0.19 1.08 -17.49
C ASP A 72 -0.03 1.09 -15.98
N LEU A 73 0.08 2.26 -15.33
CA LEU A 73 -0.15 2.38 -13.88
C LEU A 73 -1.59 2.04 -13.48
N THR A 74 -2.56 2.49 -14.26
CA THR A 74 -3.98 2.20 -13.98
C THR A 74 -4.28 0.71 -14.13
N GLU A 75 -3.75 0.07 -15.18
CA GLU A 75 -3.93 -1.37 -15.38
C GLU A 75 -3.23 -2.18 -14.29
N ASP A 76 -2.08 -1.72 -13.82
CA ASP A 76 -1.36 -2.39 -12.75
C ASP A 76 -2.10 -2.31 -11.40
N LEU A 77 -2.70 -1.16 -11.09
CA LEU A 77 -3.61 -1.02 -9.94
C LEU A 77 -4.82 -1.95 -10.05
N ARG A 78 -5.44 -2.05 -11.24
CA ARG A 78 -6.56 -2.98 -11.46
C ARG A 78 -6.15 -4.42 -11.22
N ARG A 79 -4.99 -4.81 -11.73
CA ARG A 79 -4.43 -6.16 -11.57
C ARG A 79 -4.23 -6.52 -10.10
N GLY A 80 -3.71 -5.60 -9.29
CA GLY A 80 -3.54 -5.80 -7.86
C GLY A 80 -4.85 -5.86 -7.09
N LEU A 81 -5.77 -4.93 -7.36
CA LEU A 81 -7.07 -4.88 -6.69
C LEU A 81 -7.96 -6.09 -7.02
N ALA A 82 -7.84 -6.67 -8.23
CA ALA A 82 -8.56 -7.88 -8.61
C ALA A 82 -8.07 -9.16 -7.90
N ALA A 83 -6.95 -9.10 -7.18
CA ALA A 83 -6.36 -10.23 -6.46
C ALA A 83 -6.74 -10.29 -4.96
N LEU A 84 -7.50 -9.29 -4.47
CA LEU A 84 -8.16 -9.32 -3.16
C LEU A 84 -9.33 -10.31 -3.20
#